data_AF-A0A0S1AVZ9-F1
#
_entry.id   AF-A0A0S1AVZ9-F1
#
_cell.length_a   1.000
_cell.length_b   1.000
_cell.length_c   1.000
_cell.angle_alpha   90.00
_cell.angle_beta   90.00
_cell.angle_gamma   90.00
#
_symmetry.space_group_name_H-M   'P 1'
#
loop_
_entity.id
_entity.type
_entity.pdbx_description
1 polymer ?
#
loop_
_entity_poly.entity_id
_entity_poly.type
_entity_poly.pdbx_seq_one_letter_code
_entity_poly.pdbx_strand_id
1 'polypeptide(L)'
;MPISFAVDGDYVVWTQQFASPTVYLDTYAIREISESTQLTTRFAEAIKRKNGTWLLAPLSMGEFAVFKDPRHCAQAEILLAQVVPHIYLFETKPLSEEGDGGLSQRSRPRPDAKNLDWFSQRFCQVGSLQDVFQGMFQLVHDRREEMLECLNGAALPIKATFERYRQAESYRANAKAAPLGNGRSRQFVIAGELSRDFVLDINANISRNDALDFMHAVDAVDYCDLVLLDKAWERRVNGLRKRIAEEGVDMPIARCFSKSNNGIEAFLDAIERWP
;
A
#
# COMPACT_ATOMS: atom_id res chain seq x y z
N MET A 1 6.55 -2.97 -20.16
CA MET A 1 6.82 -4.03 -19.16
C MET A 1 6.75 -3.35 -17.81
N PRO A 2 6.28 -4.03 -16.75
CA PRO A 2 6.17 -3.43 -15.43
C PRO A 2 7.57 -3.11 -14.85
N ILE A 3 8.29 -3.92 -14.06
CA ILE A 3 9.72 -3.63 -13.77
C ILE A 3 10.66 -4.31 -14.77
N SER A 4 11.74 -3.64 -15.18
CA SER A 4 12.84 -4.25 -15.94
C SER A 4 14.20 -3.66 -15.60
N PHE A 5 15.23 -4.49 -15.72
CA PHE A 5 16.64 -4.11 -15.68
C PHE A 5 17.28 -4.47 -17.03
N ALA A 6 18.11 -3.59 -17.56
CA ALA A 6 18.83 -3.81 -18.80
C ALA A 6 20.27 -3.31 -18.67
N VAL A 7 21.21 -4.04 -19.26
CA VAL A 7 22.60 -3.61 -19.37
C VAL A 7 22.70 -2.55 -20.46
N ASP A 8 23.26 -1.40 -20.12
CA ASP A 8 23.57 -0.29 -21.01
C ASP A 8 25.04 0.11 -20.82
N GLY A 9 25.90 -0.44 -21.69
CA GLY A 9 27.36 -0.34 -21.53
C GLY A 9 27.83 -0.96 -20.22
N ASP A 10 28.47 -0.14 -19.38
CA ASP A 10 28.99 -0.52 -18.06
C ASP A 10 27.94 -0.38 -16.94
N TYR A 11 26.71 0.04 -17.27
CA TYR A 11 25.64 0.31 -16.31
C TYR A 11 24.49 -0.68 -16.44
N VAL A 12 23.74 -0.84 -15.36
CA VAL A 12 22.41 -1.44 -15.41
C VAL A 12 21.38 -0.36 -15.16
N VAL A 13 20.52 -0.14 -16.15
CA VAL A 13 19.42 0.81 -16.10
C VAL A 13 18.15 0.07 -15.70
N TRP A 14 17.39 0.67 -14.80
CA TRP A 14 16.07 0.18 -14.42
C TRP A 14 14.96 1.05 -15.01
N THR A 15 13.83 0.43 -15.30
CA THR A 15 12.58 1.13 -15.62
C THR A 15 11.41 0.47 -14.90
N GLN A 16 10.46 1.27 -14.45
CA GLN A 16 9.19 0.78 -13.91
C GLN A 16 8.00 1.46 -14.57
N GLN A 17 6.98 0.68 -14.91
CA GLN A 17 5.70 1.18 -15.41
C GLN A 17 4.60 0.92 -14.38
N PHE A 18 3.88 1.97 -13.99
CA PHE A 18 2.69 1.86 -13.12
C PHE A 18 1.43 1.78 -14.00
N ALA A 19 1.04 0.56 -14.37
CA ALA A 19 -0.04 0.27 -15.31
C ALA A 19 -1.28 -0.32 -14.62
N SER A 20 -2.46 0.14 -15.03
CA SER A 20 -3.75 -0.39 -14.56
C SER A 20 -4.03 -1.81 -15.08
N PRO A 21 -4.69 -2.69 -14.30
CA PRO A 21 -5.14 -2.45 -12.93
C PRO A 21 -3.96 -2.35 -11.96
N THR A 22 -3.92 -1.26 -11.21
CA THR A 22 -2.95 -1.07 -10.12
C THR A 22 -3.56 -1.59 -8.84
N VAL A 23 -2.88 -2.52 -8.19
CA VAL A 23 -3.41 -3.22 -7.02
C VAL A 23 -2.51 -3.03 -5.82
N TYR A 24 -3.11 -2.97 -4.64
CA TYR A 24 -2.40 -2.95 -3.38
C TYR A 24 -2.88 -4.09 -2.47
N LEU A 25 -1.93 -4.74 -1.82
CA LEU A 25 -2.17 -5.76 -0.81
C LEU A 25 -1.57 -5.30 0.50
N ASP A 26 -2.41 -5.18 1.52
CA ASP A 26 -1.96 -5.03 2.90
C ASP A 26 -1.21 -6.31 3.37
N THR A 27 -0.40 -6.23 4.41
CA THR A 27 0.42 -7.31 4.96
C THR A 27 -0.40 -8.56 5.25
N TYR A 28 -1.61 -8.41 5.83
CA TYR A 28 -2.49 -9.58 6.05
C TYR A 28 -2.91 -10.22 4.71
N ALA A 29 -3.17 -9.41 3.68
CA ALA A 29 -3.65 -9.89 2.39
C ALA A 29 -2.54 -10.62 1.63
N ILE A 30 -1.31 -10.11 1.69
CA ILE A 30 -0.12 -10.80 1.17
C ILE A 30 -0.01 -12.17 1.83
N ARG A 31 -0.13 -12.25 3.17
CA ARG A 31 -0.05 -13.51 3.92
C ARG A 31 -1.15 -14.50 3.52
N GLU A 32 -2.40 -14.06 3.47
CA GLU A 32 -3.54 -14.93 3.15
C GLU A 32 -3.48 -15.47 1.71
N ILE A 33 -3.08 -14.63 0.74
CA ILE A 33 -2.91 -15.05 -0.65
C ILE A 33 -1.72 -16.02 -0.77
N SER A 34 -0.61 -15.74 -0.08
CA SER A 34 0.62 -16.53 -0.19
C SER A 34 0.54 -17.89 0.50
N GLU A 35 -0.31 -18.03 1.53
CA GLU A 35 -0.55 -19.30 2.22
C GLU A 35 -1.28 -20.35 1.34
N SER A 36 -1.97 -19.91 0.29
CA SER A 36 -2.70 -20.78 -0.63
C SER A 36 -2.07 -20.78 -2.02
N THR A 37 -1.59 -21.95 -2.47
CA THR A 37 -1.07 -22.12 -3.83
C THR A 37 -2.11 -21.70 -4.89
N GLN A 38 -3.38 -22.01 -4.66
CA GLN A 38 -4.47 -21.64 -5.58
C GLN A 38 -4.62 -20.12 -5.67
N LEU A 39 -4.65 -19.42 -4.53
CA LEU A 39 -4.82 -17.95 -4.52
C LEU A 39 -3.57 -17.25 -5.08
N THR A 40 -2.38 -17.75 -4.75
CA THR A 40 -1.11 -17.27 -5.28
C THR A 40 -1.09 -17.33 -6.80
N THR A 41 -1.37 -18.51 -7.38
CA THR A 41 -1.39 -18.69 -8.83
C THR A 41 -2.46 -17.82 -9.48
N ARG A 42 -3.67 -17.78 -8.91
CA ARG A 42 -4.77 -16.97 -9.43
C ARG A 42 -4.44 -15.48 -9.46
N PHE A 43 -3.90 -14.94 -8.37
CA PHE A 43 -3.47 -13.54 -8.31
C PHE A 43 -2.38 -13.23 -9.35
N ALA A 44 -1.33 -14.05 -9.40
CA ALA A 44 -0.21 -13.85 -10.32
C ALA A 44 -0.65 -13.92 -11.79
N GLU A 45 -1.49 -14.90 -12.14
CA GLU A 45 -2.04 -15.03 -13.49
C GLU A 45 -2.97 -13.86 -13.86
N ALA A 46 -3.83 -13.43 -12.94
CA ALA A 46 -4.75 -12.32 -13.18
C ALA A 46 -3.99 -11.02 -13.46
N ILE A 47 -2.99 -10.71 -12.64
CA ILE A 47 -2.14 -9.52 -12.82
C ILE A 47 -1.38 -9.57 -14.14
N LYS A 48 -0.73 -10.71 -14.45
CA LYS A 48 0.00 -10.90 -15.72
C LYS A 48 -0.91 -10.77 -16.93
N ARG A 49 -2.06 -11.45 -16.93
CA ARG A 49 -3.02 -11.46 -18.03
C ARG A 49 -3.58 -10.07 -18.32
N LYS A 50 -3.73 -9.24 -17.29
CA LYS A 50 -4.19 -7.85 -17.42
C LYS A 50 -3.08 -6.84 -17.64
N ASN A 51 -1.82 -7.29 -17.68
CA ASN A 51 -0.66 -6.41 -17.67
C ASN A 51 -0.74 -5.36 -16.54
N GLY A 52 -1.34 -5.75 -15.41
CA GLY A 52 -1.53 -4.91 -14.24
C GLY A 52 -0.25 -4.78 -13.42
N THR A 53 -0.36 -4.07 -12.31
CA THR A 53 0.78 -3.74 -11.45
C THR A 53 0.42 -3.91 -9.99
N TRP A 54 1.19 -4.72 -9.26
CA TRP A 54 1.14 -4.76 -7.80
C TRP A 54 2.04 -3.67 -7.21
N LEU A 55 1.42 -2.67 -6.57
CA LEU A 55 2.12 -1.66 -5.78
C LEU A 55 2.62 -2.30 -4.49
N LEU A 56 3.94 -2.47 -4.37
CA LEU A 56 4.57 -3.11 -3.23
C LEU A 56 5.18 -2.06 -2.30
N ALA A 57 4.53 -1.83 -1.15
CA ALA A 57 5.01 -0.89 -0.16
C ALA A 57 6.17 -1.48 0.67
N PRO A 58 7.27 -0.73 0.86
CA PRO A 58 8.32 -1.10 1.81
C PRO A 58 7.80 -1.39 3.22
N LEU A 59 6.78 -0.63 3.64
CA LEU A 59 6.16 -0.77 4.95
C LEU A 59 5.50 -2.15 5.10
N SER A 60 4.70 -2.59 4.13
CA SER A 60 4.04 -3.91 4.16
C SER A 60 5.04 -5.06 4.17
N MET A 61 6.18 -4.89 3.48
CA MET A 61 7.26 -5.88 3.57
C MET A 61 7.88 -5.89 4.96
N GLY A 62 8.16 -4.71 5.54
CA GLY A 62 8.72 -4.58 6.88
C GLY A 62 7.85 -5.22 7.95
N GLU A 63 6.52 -5.11 7.84
CA GLU A 63 5.58 -5.71 8.79
C GLU A 63 5.65 -7.24 8.87
N PHE A 64 6.23 -7.93 7.88
CA PHE A 64 6.50 -9.37 7.98
C PHE A 64 7.45 -9.72 9.14
N ALA A 65 8.22 -8.76 9.68
CA ALA A 65 9.03 -8.95 10.88
C ALA A 65 8.22 -9.34 12.13
N VAL A 66 6.92 -9.02 12.14
CA VAL A 66 5.99 -9.42 13.22
C VAL A 66 5.77 -10.93 13.24
N PHE A 67 5.85 -11.60 12.08
CA PHE A 67 5.64 -13.03 11.97
C PHE A 67 6.86 -13.81 12.48
N LYS A 68 6.64 -14.64 13.50
CA LYS A 68 7.68 -15.51 14.08
C LYS A 68 7.98 -16.73 13.22
N ASP A 69 6.99 -17.21 12.49
CA ASP A 69 7.16 -18.39 11.64
C ASP A 69 7.77 -17.97 10.29
N PRO A 70 8.99 -18.44 9.96
CA PRO A 70 9.68 -18.08 8.72
C PRO A 70 8.93 -18.55 7.47
N ARG A 71 8.00 -19.52 7.60
CA ARG A 71 7.19 -19.99 6.47
C ARG A 71 6.36 -18.89 5.83
N HIS A 72 5.89 -17.91 6.62
CA HIS A 72 5.13 -16.77 6.08
C HIS A 72 5.98 -15.92 5.13
N CYS A 73 7.27 -15.73 5.44
CA CYS A 73 8.20 -15.01 4.56
C CYS A 73 8.49 -15.83 3.31
N ALA A 74 8.79 -17.12 3.44
CA ALA A 74 9.03 -18.01 2.30
C ALA A 74 7.83 -18.06 1.33
N GLN A 75 6.60 -18.10 1.85
CA GLN A 75 5.39 -18.07 1.04
C GLN A 75 5.21 -16.72 0.33
N ALA A 76 5.45 -15.60 1.01
CA ALA A 76 5.40 -14.27 0.39
C ALA A 76 6.47 -14.11 -0.72
N GLU A 77 7.64 -14.72 -0.57
CA GLU A 77 8.66 -14.76 -1.63
C GLU A 77 8.20 -15.54 -2.85
N ILE A 78 7.54 -16.69 -2.66
CA ILE A 78 6.98 -17.47 -3.77
C ILE A 78 5.94 -16.64 -4.53
N LEU A 79 5.07 -15.92 -3.82
CA LEU A 79 4.11 -15.00 -4.42
C LEU A 79 4.82 -13.90 -5.22
N LEU A 80 5.83 -13.24 -4.63
CA LEU A 80 6.60 -12.19 -5.30
C LEU A 80 7.27 -12.70 -6.59
N ALA A 81 7.95 -13.85 -6.51
CA ALA A 81 8.61 -14.48 -7.65
C ALA A 81 7.62 -14.81 -8.78
N GLN A 82 6.38 -15.19 -8.44
CA GLN A 82 5.34 -15.43 -9.42
C GLN A 82 4.77 -14.15 -10.03
N VAL A 83 4.79 -13.01 -9.35
CA VAL A 83 4.18 -11.77 -9.87
C VAL A 83 5.16 -10.96 -10.71
N VAL A 84 6.45 -10.97 -10.38
CA VAL A 84 7.52 -10.33 -11.15
C VAL A 84 7.43 -10.70 -12.66
N PRO A 85 7.52 -9.75 -13.61
CA PRO A 85 7.87 -8.32 -13.45
C PRO A 85 6.73 -7.39 -13.00
N HIS A 86 5.53 -7.88 -12.66
CA HIS A 86 4.33 -7.04 -12.42
C HIS A 86 4.26 -6.37 -11.05
N ILE A 87 5.36 -5.76 -10.63
CA ILE A 87 5.47 -5.01 -9.37
C ILE A 87 5.90 -3.56 -9.61
N TYR A 88 5.55 -2.69 -8.67
CA TYR A 88 6.03 -1.31 -8.60
C TYR A 88 6.52 -1.00 -7.19
N LEU A 89 7.75 -0.51 -7.08
CA LEU A 89 8.38 -0.11 -5.83
C LEU A 89 8.32 1.41 -5.74
N PHE A 90 7.86 1.94 -4.62
CA PHE A 90 7.64 3.38 -4.50
C PHE A 90 8.18 3.95 -3.21
N GLU A 91 8.57 5.22 -3.27
CA GLU A 91 8.91 6.01 -2.10
C GLU A 91 7.64 6.43 -1.36
N THR A 92 7.48 6.00 -0.11
CA THR A 92 6.55 6.62 0.83
C THR A 92 7.11 7.96 1.29
N LYS A 93 6.36 9.05 1.08
CA LYS A 93 6.75 10.40 1.53
C LYS A 93 5.78 10.90 2.60
N PRO A 94 6.24 11.77 3.51
CA PRO A 94 5.32 12.53 4.36
C PRO A 94 4.29 13.27 3.51
N LEU A 95 3.08 13.41 4.05
CA LEU A 95 2.02 14.19 3.40
C LEU A 95 2.52 15.61 3.11
N SER A 96 2.36 16.05 1.86
CA SER A 96 2.72 17.39 1.41
C SER A 96 1.48 18.18 0.98
N GLU A 97 1.45 19.45 1.33
CA GLU A 97 0.41 20.38 0.85
C GLU A 97 0.67 20.74 -0.62
N GLU A 98 1.91 20.59 -1.09
CA GLU A 98 2.29 20.67 -2.49
C GLU A 98 1.88 19.37 -3.20
N GLY A 99 0.64 19.35 -3.71
CA GLY A 99 0.13 18.28 -4.56
C GLY A 99 0.07 18.71 -6.03
N ASP A 100 0.62 17.89 -6.93
CA ASP A 100 0.68 18.15 -8.37
C ASP A 100 -0.66 17.96 -9.12
N GLY A 101 -1.80 17.91 -8.42
CA GLY A 101 -3.09 17.61 -9.03
C GLY A 101 -4.32 18.00 -8.19
N GLY A 102 -5.40 18.37 -8.88
CA GLY A 102 -6.72 18.54 -8.27
C GLY A 102 -7.32 17.21 -7.81
N LEU A 103 -8.44 17.26 -7.08
CA LEU A 103 -9.08 16.06 -6.51
C LEU A 103 -9.50 15.02 -7.56
N SER A 104 -9.79 15.44 -8.79
CA SER A 104 -10.28 14.60 -9.89
C SER A 104 -9.22 13.67 -10.48
N GLN A 105 -7.93 13.93 -10.24
CA GLN A 105 -6.84 13.11 -10.74
C GLN A 105 -6.15 12.39 -9.59
N ARG A 106 -6.04 11.06 -9.69
CA ARG A 106 -5.22 10.27 -8.77
C ARG A 106 -3.75 10.66 -8.89
N SER A 107 -3.10 10.79 -7.75
CA SER A 107 -1.66 10.96 -7.68
C SER A 107 -0.95 9.74 -8.29
N ARG A 108 0.30 9.92 -8.73
CA ARG A 108 1.15 8.81 -9.18
C ARG A 108 2.28 8.59 -8.18
N PRO A 109 2.53 7.35 -7.75
CA PRO A 109 3.66 7.05 -6.88
C PRO A 109 4.96 7.39 -7.59
N ARG A 110 5.93 7.93 -6.85
CA ARG A 110 7.30 8.09 -7.34
C ARG A 110 8.05 6.77 -7.15
N PRO A 111 8.87 6.33 -8.12
CA PRO A 111 9.61 5.09 -8.00
C PRO A 111 10.62 5.19 -6.86
N ASP A 112 10.85 4.08 -6.15
CA ASP A 112 11.88 3.99 -5.12
C ASP A 112 13.26 3.85 -5.75
N ALA A 113 13.81 4.97 -6.23
CA ALA A 113 15.08 5.00 -6.95
C ALA A 113 16.21 4.37 -6.13
N LYS A 114 16.23 4.57 -4.81
CA LYS A 114 17.29 4.03 -3.93
C LYS A 114 17.27 2.51 -3.90
N ASN A 115 16.09 1.91 -3.70
CA ASN A 115 15.98 0.45 -3.73
C ASN A 115 16.19 -0.10 -5.14
N LEU A 116 15.73 0.60 -6.18
CA LEU A 116 15.95 0.19 -7.57
C LEU A 116 17.42 0.21 -7.98
N ASP A 117 18.19 1.19 -7.52
CA ASP A 117 19.64 1.25 -7.71
C ASP A 117 20.36 0.11 -6.97
N TRP A 118 19.85 -0.31 -5.80
CA TRP A 118 20.37 -1.48 -5.12
C TRP A 118 20.06 -2.78 -5.89
N PHE A 119 18.83 -2.91 -6.40
CA PHE A 119 18.42 -4.08 -7.19
C PHE A 119 19.13 -4.16 -8.55
N SER A 120 19.50 -3.03 -9.16
CA SER A 120 20.27 -3.05 -10.42
C SER A 120 21.66 -3.64 -10.22
N GLN A 121 22.33 -3.32 -9.10
CA GLN A 121 23.61 -3.93 -8.71
C GLN A 121 23.48 -5.43 -8.48
N ARG A 122 22.39 -5.86 -7.84
CA ARG A 122 22.09 -7.29 -7.67
C ARG A 122 21.81 -7.97 -9.01
N PHE A 123 21.12 -7.31 -9.93
CA PHE A 123 20.88 -7.83 -11.28
C PHE A 123 22.18 -8.10 -12.04
N CYS A 124 23.20 -7.24 -11.90
CA CYS A 124 24.53 -7.51 -12.47
C CYS A 124 25.15 -8.84 -11.99
N GLN A 125 24.82 -9.28 -10.77
CA GLN A 125 25.40 -10.46 -10.16
C GLN A 125 24.65 -11.74 -10.53
N VAL A 126 23.32 -11.67 -10.63
CA VAL A 126 22.46 -12.87 -10.80
C VAL A 126 21.90 -13.02 -12.22
N GLY A 127 21.79 -11.93 -13.00
CA GLY A 127 21.35 -11.95 -14.40
C GLY A 127 19.88 -12.32 -14.63
N SER A 128 19.09 -12.53 -13.59
CA SER A 128 17.66 -12.88 -13.69
C SER A 128 16.80 -12.00 -12.79
N LEU A 129 15.61 -11.66 -13.26
CA LEU A 129 14.70 -10.78 -12.51
C LEU A 129 14.12 -11.49 -11.28
N GLN A 130 13.88 -12.80 -11.37
CA GLN A 130 13.39 -13.60 -10.26
C GLN A 130 14.41 -13.63 -9.11
N ASP A 131 15.70 -13.81 -9.43
CA ASP A 131 16.77 -13.93 -8.42
C ASP A 131 17.13 -12.57 -7.79
N VAL A 132 16.83 -11.44 -8.48
CA VAL A 132 16.99 -10.08 -7.93
C VAL A 132 16.11 -9.88 -6.70
N PHE A 133 14.86 -10.35 -6.74
CA PHE A 133 13.90 -10.15 -5.66
C PHE A 133 13.85 -11.30 -4.64
N GLN A 134 14.59 -12.38 -4.90
CA GLN A 134 14.69 -13.51 -3.96
C GLN A 134 15.28 -13.07 -2.62
N GLY A 135 14.78 -13.60 -1.50
CA GLY A 135 15.32 -13.31 -0.17
C GLY A 135 14.89 -11.96 0.41
N MET A 136 14.01 -11.20 -0.25
CA MET A 136 13.56 -9.89 0.26
C MET A 136 12.78 -10.00 1.57
N PHE A 137 11.82 -10.94 1.67
CA PHE A 137 11.08 -11.14 2.91
C PHE A 137 11.92 -11.90 3.93
N GLN A 138 12.80 -12.79 3.48
CA GLN A 138 13.76 -13.46 4.37
C GLN A 138 14.69 -12.46 5.05
N LEU A 139 15.19 -11.45 4.34
CA LEU A 139 16.02 -10.39 4.93
C LEU A 139 15.27 -9.63 6.04
N VAL A 140 13.98 -9.36 5.84
CA VAL A 140 13.13 -8.74 6.89
C VAL A 140 13.03 -9.65 8.11
N HIS A 141 12.86 -10.95 7.91
CA HIS A 141 12.80 -11.92 8.99
C HIS A 141 14.13 -12.04 9.75
N ASP A 142 15.25 -12.12 9.03
CA ASP A 142 16.60 -12.22 9.60
C ASP A 142 16.95 -10.98 10.43
N ARG A 143 16.45 -9.80 10.02
CA ARG A 143 16.62 -8.51 10.72
C ARG A 143 15.39 -8.10 11.52
N ARG A 144 14.56 -9.06 11.95
CA ARG A 144 13.25 -8.76 12.55
C ARG A 144 13.31 -7.86 13.77
N GLU A 145 14.34 -7.95 14.61
CA GLU A 145 14.46 -7.10 15.80
C GLU A 145 14.65 -5.63 15.42
N GLU A 146 15.60 -5.36 14.52
CA GLU A 146 15.86 -4.02 13.98
C GLU A 146 14.64 -3.47 13.22
N MET A 147 13.97 -4.32 12.44
CA MET A 147 12.78 -3.93 11.69
C MET A 147 11.62 -3.59 12.64
N LEU A 148 11.39 -4.40 13.68
CA LEU A 148 10.36 -4.11 14.68
C LEU A 148 10.66 -2.82 15.44
N GLU A 149 11.92 -2.54 15.77
CA GLU A 149 12.32 -1.26 16.36
C GLU A 149 12.01 -0.09 15.42
N CYS A 150 12.36 -0.21 14.14
CA CYS A 150 12.08 0.80 13.12
C CYS A 150 10.58 1.07 12.97
N LEU A 151 9.77 0.01 12.83
CA LEU A 151 8.31 0.10 12.73
C LEU A 151 7.70 0.74 13.98
N ASN A 152 8.16 0.37 15.17
CA ASN A 152 7.70 0.99 16.41
C ASN A 152 8.07 2.48 16.45
N GLY A 153 9.28 2.84 16.02
CA GLY A 153 9.73 4.23 15.90
C GLY A 153 8.88 5.06 14.95
N ALA A 154 8.40 4.46 13.84
CA ALA A 154 7.51 5.12 12.88
C ALA A 154 6.07 5.26 13.40
N ALA A 155 5.54 4.24 14.07
CA ALA A 155 4.15 4.22 14.55
C ALA A 155 3.88 5.19 15.70
N LEU A 156 4.85 5.36 16.61
CA LEU A 156 4.67 6.15 17.84
C LEU A 156 4.33 7.64 17.58
N PRO A 157 5.05 8.38 16.72
CA PRO A 157 4.72 9.77 16.42
C PRO A 157 3.33 9.96 15.79
N ILE A 158 2.91 9.02 14.95
CA ILE A 158 1.59 9.05 14.28
C ILE A 158 0.49 8.83 15.31
N LYS A 159 0.62 7.80 16.14
CA LYS A 159 -0.31 7.53 17.23
C LYS A 159 -0.44 8.75 18.17
N ALA A 160 0.69 9.31 18.61
CA ALA A 160 0.70 10.50 19.46
C ALA A 160 0.05 11.73 18.79
N THR A 161 0.15 11.82 17.46
CA THR A 161 -0.51 12.88 16.68
C THR A 161 -2.02 12.70 16.68
N PHE A 162 -2.54 11.48 16.46
CA PHE A 162 -3.98 11.22 16.56
C PHE A 162 -4.53 11.46 17.96
N GLU A 163 -3.81 11.04 19.01
CA GLU A 163 -4.20 11.31 20.39
C GLU A 163 -4.29 12.83 20.65
N ARG A 164 -3.32 13.61 20.17
CA ARG A 164 -3.35 15.08 20.28
C ARG A 164 -4.54 15.70 19.55
N TYR A 165 -4.80 15.28 18.31
CA TYR A 165 -5.91 15.77 17.50
C TYR A 165 -7.28 15.42 18.12
N ARG A 166 -7.42 14.23 18.70
CA ARG A 166 -8.61 13.81 19.44
C ARG A 166 -8.90 14.67 20.67
N GLN A 167 -7.87 15.16 21.36
CA GLN A 167 -8.05 16.02 22.53
C GLN A 167 -8.29 17.50 22.17
N ALA A 168 -7.94 17.91 20.95
CA ALA A 168 -8.15 19.28 20.48
C ALA A 168 -9.59 19.51 19.99
N GLU A 169 -10.39 20.28 20.74
CA GLU A 169 -11.79 20.56 20.38
C GLU A 169 -11.92 21.22 18.99
N SER A 170 -11.06 22.19 18.68
CA SER A 170 -11.02 22.85 17.37
C SER A 170 -10.75 21.85 16.24
N TYR A 171 -9.85 20.89 16.47
CA TYR A 171 -9.54 19.87 15.48
C TYR A 171 -10.72 18.91 15.30
N ARG A 172 -11.40 18.48 16.36
CA ARG A 172 -12.62 17.65 16.25
C ARG A 172 -13.75 18.38 15.53
N ALA A 173 -13.95 19.67 15.82
CA ALA A 173 -14.96 20.48 15.15
C ALA A 173 -14.65 20.57 13.64
N ASN A 174 -13.40 20.82 13.27
CA ASN A 174 -12.95 20.81 11.88
C ASN A 174 -13.10 19.42 11.24
N ALA A 175 -12.66 18.37 11.94
CA ALA A 175 -12.81 16.99 11.50
C ALA A 175 -14.28 16.56 11.39
N LYS A 176 -15.24 17.29 11.93
CA LYS A 176 -16.68 17.05 11.73
C LYS A 176 -17.22 17.80 10.52
N ALA A 177 -16.83 19.06 10.35
CA ALA A 177 -17.44 20.00 9.41
C ALA A 177 -16.65 20.25 8.12
N ALA A 178 -15.38 19.83 8.03
CA ALA A 178 -14.53 20.14 6.89
C ALA A 178 -15.09 19.52 5.60
N PRO A 179 -15.34 20.32 4.54
CA PRO A 179 -15.70 19.79 3.24
C PRO A 179 -14.48 19.11 2.59
N LEU A 180 -14.73 18.20 1.65
CA LEU A 180 -13.65 17.53 0.93
C LEU A 180 -12.87 18.51 0.03
N GLY A 181 -13.57 19.48 -0.58
CA GLY A 181 -13.01 20.50 -1.48
C GLY A 181 -12.43 21.73 -0.78
N ASN A 182 -11.80 21.59 0.38
CA ASN A 182 -11.34 22.74 1.19
C ASN A 182 -9.96 23.30 0.81
N GLY A 183 -9.49 23.06 -0.42
CA GLY A 183 -8.19 23.54 -0.93
C GLY A 183 -6.97 22.74 -0.45
N ARG A 184 -7.14 21.71 0.39
CA ARG A 184 -6.06 20.78 0.75
C ARG A 184 -5.68 19.91 -0.45
N SER A 185 -4.44 19.43 -0.45
CA SER A 185 -4.01 18.41 -1.41
C SER A 185 -4.86 17.15 -1.24
N ARG A 186 -4.99 16.40 -2.34
CA ARG A 186 -5.80 15.19 -2.38
C ARG A 186 -5.39 14.16 -1.31
N GLN A 187 -4.09 13.96 -1.09
CA GLN A 187 -3.60 13.08 -0.03
C GLN A 187 -3.98 13.56 1.37
N PHE A 188 -3.98 14.86 1.62
CA PHE A 188 -4.47 15.43 2.88
C PHE A 188 -5.97 15.24 3.08
N VAL A 189 -6.76 15.27 2.00
CA VAL A 189 -8.19 14.93 2.07
C VAL A 189 -8.36 13.46 2.42
N ILE A 190 -7.67 12.54 1.72
CA ILE A 190 -7.73 11.09 2.01
C ILE A 190 -7.28 10.81 3.44
N ALA A 191 -6.12 11.31 3.85
CA ALA A 191 -5.59 11.16 5.20
C ALA A 191 -6.54 11.70 6.27
N GLY A 192 -7.13 12.87 6.05
CA GLY A 192 -8.11 13.46 6.97
C GLY A 192 -9.35 12.60 7.12
N GLU A 193 -9.88 12.03 6.04
CA GLU A 193 -11.06 11.18 6.07
C GLU A 193 -10.78 9.79 6.65
N LEU A 194 -9.64 9.18 6.32
CA LEU A 194 -9.27 7.87 6.88
C LEU A 194 -8.94 7.95 8.37
N SER A 195 -8.43 9.09 8.86
CA SER A 195 -8.16 9.32 10.28
C SER A 195 -9.35 9.87 11.06
N ARG A 196 -10.44 10.27 10.38
CA ARG A 196 -11.59 10.97 10.96
C ARG A 196 -12.17 10.24 12.17
N ASP A 197 -12.36 8.93 12.08
CA ASP A 197 -12.94 8.14 13.17
C ASP A 197 -12.02 8.08 14.40
N PHE A 198 -10.69 8.09 14.21
CA PHE A 198 -9.75 8.15 15.34
C PHE A 198 -9.84 9.46 16.11
N VAL A 199 -10.21 10.54 15.41
CA VAL A 199 -10.33 11.88 15.98
C VAL A 199 -11.71 12.08 16.64
N LEU A 200 -12.78 11.58 16.02
CA LEU A 200 -14.15 11.79 16.48
C LEU A 200 -14.59 10.82 17.58
N ASP A 201 -14.14 9.55 17.54
CA ASP A 201 -14.40 8.60 18.62
C ASP A 201 -13.34 8.74 19.71
N ILE A 202 -13.69 9.46 20.76
CA ILE A 202 -12.80 9.72 21.89
C ILE A 202 -12.48 8.45 22.71
N ASN A 203 -13.33 7.42 22.60
CA ASN A 203 -13.21 6.19 23.39
C ASN A 203 -12.52 5.05 22.61
N ALA A 204 -12.41 5.17 21.28
CA ALA A 204 -11.74 4.17 20.47
C ALA A 204 -10.26 4.03 20.84
N ASN A 205 -9.80 2.81 21.10
CA ASN A 205 -8.37 2.55 21.27
C ASN A 205 -7.63 2.76 19.93
N ILE A 206 -6.52 3.50 19.94
CA ILE A 206 -5.63 3.64 18.79
C ILE A 206 -4.42 2.73 19.05
N SER A 207 -4.33 1.64 18.29
CA SER A 207 -3.22 0.71 18.37
C SER A 207 -2.01 1.22 17.58
N ARG A 208 -0.87 0.52 17.71
CA ARG A 208 0.29 0.77 16.86
C ARG A 208 0.05 0.34 15.42
N ASN A 209 -0.67 -0.77 15.23
CA ASN A 209 -1.02 -1.26 13.90
C ASN A 209 -1.89 -0.24 13.18
N ASP A 210 -2.87 0.38 13.85
CA ASP A 210 -3.66 1.47 13.25
C ASP A 210 -2.79 2.62 12.72
N ALA A 211 -1.66 2.91 13.38
CA ALA A 211 -0.73 3.95 12.93
C ALA A 211 0.13 3.50 11.73
N LEU A 212 0.55 2.24 11.68
CA LEU A 212 1.29 1.67 10.54
C LEU A 212 0.36 1.54 9.32
N ASP A 213 -0.81 0.94 9.51
CA ASP A 213 -1.83 0.77 8.48
C ASP A 213 -2.21 2.10 7.84
N PHE A 214 -2.33 3.15 8.65
CA PHE A 214 -2.63 4.49 8.17
C PHE A 214 -1.63 4.99 7.12
N MET A 215 -0.32 4.75 7.34
CA MET A 215 0.73 5.27 6.47
C MET A 215 0.58 4.75 5.05
N HIS A 216 0.35 3.44 4.89
CA HIS A 216 0.26 2.82 3.57
C HIS A 216 -1.17 2.81 3.02
N ALA A 217 -2.21 2.85 3.87
CA ALA A 217 -3.59 2.94 3.40
C ALA A 217 -3.87 4.24 2.65
N VAL A 218 -3.28 5.37 3.06
CA VAL A 218 -3.42 6.65 2.34
C VAL A 218 -2.85 6.54 0.92
N ASP A 219 -1.61 6.09 0.80
CA ASP A 219 -0.94 5.88 -0.49
C ASP A 219 -1.70 4.89 -1.37
N ALA A 220 -2.10 3.73 -0.80
CA ALA A 220 -2.83 2.70 -1.52
C ALA A 220 -4.16 3.20 -2.08
N VAL A 221 -4.94 3.92 -1.27
CA VAL A 221 -6.26 4.45 -1.67
C VAL A 221 -6.14 5.53 -2.72
N ASP A 222 -5.05 6.31 -2.70
CA ASP A 222 -4.79 7.35 -3.68
C ASP A 222 -4.29 6.79 -5.01
N TYR A 223 -3.27 5.91 -4.98
CA TYR A 223 -2.56 5.49 -6.17
C TYR A 223 -3.23 4.32 -6.92
N CYS A 224 -3.93 3.44 -6.22
CA CYS A 224 -4.38 2.17 -6.80
C CYS A 224 -5.80 2.20 -7.36
N ASP A 225 -6.08 1.27 -8.27
CA ASP A 225 -7.41 0.91 -8.76
C ASP A 225 -8.16 0.05 -7.76
N LEU A 226 -7.49 -0.98 -7.23
CA LEU A 226 -8.05 -1.97 -6.33
C LEU A 226 -7.15 -2.10 -5.10
N VAL A 227 -7.72 -2.13 -3.90
CA VAL A 227 -6.97 -2.35 -2.67
C VAL A 227 -7.63 -3.43 -1.83
N LEU A 228 -6.83 -4.31 -1.25
CA LEU A 228 -7.28 -5.33 -0.30
C LEU A 228 -6.70 -4.98 1.08
N LEU A 229 -7.54 -4.38 1.91
CA LEU A 229 -7.21 -3.86 3.24
C LEU A 229 -8.03 -4.58 4.31
N ASP A 230 -7.64 -4.45 5.58
CA ASP A 230 -8.41 -5.06 6.65
C ASP A 230 -9.86 -4.48 6.74
N LYS A 231 -10.70 -5.09 7.59
CA LYS A 231 -12.10 -4.67 7.74
C LYS A 231 -12.24 -3.25 8.31
N ALA A 232 -11.32 -2.80 9.16
CA ALA A 232 -11.37 -1.47 9.75
C ALA A 232 -11.07 -0.39 8.69
N TRP A 233 -10.07 -0.63 7.84
CA TRP A 233 -9.67 0.26 6.76
C TRP A 233 -10.67 0.25 5.60
N GLU A 234 -11.22 -0.91 5.24
CA GLU A 234 -12.31 -0.97 4.25
C GLU A 234 -13.50 -0.10 4.65
N ARG A 235 -13.89 -0.13 5.93
CA ARG A 235 -14.97 0.73 6.45
C ARG A 235 -14.64 2.22 6.32
N ARG A 236 -13.41 2.63 6.61
CA ARG A 236 -12.95 4.03 6.49
C ARG A 236 -12.97 4.48 5.03
N VAL A 237 -12.46 3.64 4.12
CA VAL A 237 -12.48 3.95 2.68
C VAL A 237 -13.92 4.03 2.14
N ASN A 238 -14.82 3.15 2.60
CA ASN A 238 -16.23 3.22 2.25
C ASN A 238 -16.91 4.49 2.81
N GLY A 239 -16.51 4.94 4.01
CA GLY A 239 -16.93 6.22 4.58
C GLY A 239 -16.51 7.41 3.73
N LEU A 240 -15.24 7.45 3.30
CA LEU A 240 -14.73 8.44 2.36
C LEU A 240 -15.50 8.41 1.02
N ARG A 241 -15.71 7.22 0.44
CA ARG A 241 -16.47 7.07 -0.83
C ARG A 241 -17.90 7.60 -0.71
N LYS A 242 -18.55 7.33 0.42
CA LYS A 242 -19.90 7.83 0.70
C LYS A 242 -19.91 9.35 0.75
N ARG A 243 -18.97 9.99 1.45
CA ARG A 243 -18.86 11.46 1.50
C ARG A 243 -18.56 12.09 0.15
N ILE A 244 -17.69 11.49 -0.65
CA ILE A 244 -17.40 11.95 -2.03
C ILE A 244 -18.70 12.00 -2.84
N ALA A 245 -19.53 10.95 -2.75
CA ALA A 245 -20.82 10.90 -3.43
C ALA A 245 -21.84 11.90 -2.87
N GLU A 246 -21.93 12.06 -1.55
CA GLU A 246 -22.85 13.00 -0.89
C GLU A 246 -22.52 14.46 -1.20
N GLU A 247 -21.24 14.81 -1.29
CA GLU A 247 -20.78 16.16 -1.61
C GLU A 247 -20.65 16.42 -3.12
N GLY A 248 -20.88 15.41 -3.96
CA GLY A 248 -20.78 15.52 -5.42
C GLY A 248 -19.36 15.87 -5.90
N VAL A 249 -18.33 15.44 -5.17
CA VAL A 249 -16.93 15.76 -5.47
C VAL A 249 -16.39 14.76 -6.48
N ASP A 250 -15.77 15.24 -7.55
CA ASP A 250 -15.02 14.37 -8.45
C ASP A 250 -13.67 14.01 -7.81
N MET A 251 -13.62 12.86 -7.15
CA MET A 251 -12.45 12.36 -6.46
C MET A 251 -12.38 10.84 -6.59
N PRO A 252 -11.87 10.30 -7.70
CA PRO A 252 -11.79 8.85 -7.89
C PRO A 252 -10.81 8.26 -6.88
N ILE A 253 -11.25 7.30 -6.07
CA ILE A 253 -10.38 6.57 -5.10
C ILE A 253 -10.43 5.08 -5.42
N ALA A 254 -9.46 4.33 -4.91
CA ALA A 254 -9.43 2.89 -5.11
C ALA A 254 -10.73 2.18 -4.67
N ARG A 255 -11.10 1.11 -5.36
CA ARG A 255 -12.11 0.17 -4.88
C ARG A 255 -11.48 -0.70 -3.78
N CYS A 256 -12.05 -0.65 -2.58
CA CYS A 256 -11.53 -1.34 -1.41
C CYS A 256 -12.31 -2.61 -1.13
N PHE A 257 -11.59 -3.67 -0.79
CA PHE A 257 -12.10 -4.96 -0.36
C PHE A 257 -11.45 -5.32 0.99
N SER A 258 -12.06 -6.25 1.72
CA SER A 258 -11.43 -6.90 2.88
C SER A 258 -11.64 -8.41 2.87
N LYS A 259 -11.10 -9.13 3.85
CA LYS A 259 -11.38 -10.56 4.03
C LYS A 259 -12.86 -10.87 4.27
N SER A 260 -13.66 -9.90 4.73
CA SER A 260 -15.08 -10.12 5.04
C SER A 260 -15.89 -10.41 3.77
N ASN A 261 -16.98 -11.18 3.90
CA ASN A 261 -17.96 -11.41 2.82
C ASN A 261 -17.34 -11.89 1.49
N ASN A 262 -16.41 -12.86 1.54
CA ASN A 262 -15.66 -13.35 0.38
C ASN A 262 -14.88 -12.26 -0.38
N GLY A 263 -14.42 -11.22 0.30
CA GLY A 263 -13.82 -10.08 -0.39
C GLY A 263 -12.46 -10.36 -1.03
N ILE A 264 -11.73 -11.42 -0.65
CA ILE A 264 -10.54 -11.90 -1.40
C ILE A 264 -10.96 -12.39 -2.79
N GLU A 265 -11.99 -13.23 -2.86
CA GLU A 265 -12.54 -13.74 -4.12
C GLU A 265 -13.07 -12.59 -4.99
N ALA A 266 -13.82 -11.66 -4.38
CA ALA A 266 -14.34 -10.49 -5.08
C ALA A 266 -13.24 -9.54 -5.58
N PHE A 267 -12.13 -9.44 -4.86
CA PHE A 267 -10.95 -8.68 -5.26
C PHE A 267 -10.27 -9.33 -6.47
N LEU A 268 -10.06 -10.65 -6.44
CA LEU A 268 -9.47 -11.40 -7.56
C LEU A 268 -10.36 -11.34 -8.80
N ASP A 269 -11.68 -11.52 -8.65
CA ASP A 269 -12.67 -11.33 -9.70
C ASP A 269 -12.58 -9.93 -10.34
N ALA A 270 -12.36 -8.90 -9.52
CA ALA A 270 -12.26 -7.52 -10.00
C ALA A 270 -11.00 -7.29 -10.85
N ILE A 271 -9.88 -7.93 -10.52
CA ILE A 271 -8.67 -7.92 -11.35
C ILE A 271 -8.96 -8.65 -12.67
N GLU A 272 -9.50 -9.87 -12.60
CA GLU A 272 -9.76 -10.71 -13.78
C GLU A 272 -10.73 -10.10 -14.78
N ARG A 273 -11.67 -9.27 -14.30
CA ARG A 273 -12.66 -8.56 -15.12
C ARG A 273 -12.26 -7.13 -15.46
N TRP A 274 -11.05 -6.69 -15.09
CA TRP A 274 -10.59 -5.35 -15.41
C TRP A 274 -10.59 -5.10 -16.93
N PRO A 275 -11.13 -3.97 -17.41
CA PRO A 275 -11.27 -3.67 -18.84
C PRO A 275 -9.92 -3.51 -19.55
#